data_AF-A0A0T1S165-F1
#
_entry.id   AF-A0A0T1S165-F1
#
_cell.length_a   1.000
_cell.length_b   1.000
_cell.length_c   1.000
_cell.angle_alpha   90.00
_cell.angle_beta   90.00
_cell.angle_gamma   90.00
#
_symmetry.space_group_name_H-M   'P 1'
#
loop_
_entity.id
_entity.type
_entity.pdbx_description
1 polymer ?
#
loop_
_entity_poly.entity_id
_entity_poly.type
_entity_poly.pdbx_seq_one_letter_code
_entity_poly.pdbx_strand_id
1 'polypeptide(L)'
;MRGYGGVLVGDLLLALLRGSAGPACLVVAYVAWAEGADPVWVLSAAAVGLVGTVMVPVSAVRAARKRFPRITAGDRAGGRSDPYGPDSFVVWAPRSGPGPVDARLVRADVLEASFVRYEPDTEATYTTYVGDNDPSEVKPTVGLRLRVHDTGQHGGAEFGVFEISEEVRVPPLCLSAVTAGRLAVLVADAPLAATDPPGRKAVPQISVLWPRSLLLAGTRTCRVIGLDGTMTDVSRWSRRQLEQMRVSWSVGGVEMDGDVIDLRLLPPDTAARYAAVAHGSGEERAPVTEPGEEDRRLVEFLPGPEGAFGAVGRRWSRRGGRLVRARFLKMCATTTFQAHGPCLDTVIRVGPADGVPSLDAERRVTVPMNYLALLHHTRDVVLRVSPNGRSYDVDWPRTNLLAGVTPAKVVTPDGRELTLPERAEVLWPLMNLLAAHAVSVPGAVLDLRRPRLRGVADAVMELVRATGADVDGVRLP
;
A
#
# COMPACT_ATOMS: atom_id res chain seq x y z
N MET A 1 -4.34 1.00 -22.20
CA MET A 1 -5.32 1.22 -21.11
C MET A 1 -6.71 1.38 -21.72
N ARG A 2 -7.70 0.57 -21.32
CA ARG A 2 -9.10 0.75 -21.79
C ARG A 2 -9.64 2.07 -21.23
N GLY A 3 -10.21 2.92 -22.08
CA GLY A 3 -10.90 4.13 -21.62
C GLY A 3 -12.14 3.79 -20.79
N TYR A 4 -12.62 4.73 -19.98
CA TYR A 4 -13.84 4.56 -19.16
C TYR A 4 -15.02 4.02 -19.98
N GLY A 5 -15.18 4.48 -21.23
CA GLY A 5 -16.22 3.99 -22.14
C GLY A 5 -16.10 2.49 -22.44
N GLY A 6 -14.88 1.98 -22.64
CA GLY A 6 -14.68 0.54 -22.88
C GLY A 6 -15.00 -0.31 -21.65
N VAL A 7 -14.67 0.18 -20.45
CA VAL A 7 -15.04 -0.49 -19.19
C VAL A 7 -16.55 -0.44 -18.98
N LEU A 8 -17.17 0.71 -19.20
CA LEU A 8 -18.61 0.91 -19.07
C LEU A 8 -19.40 0.02 -20.03
N VAL A 9 -18.98 -0.09 -21.29
CA VAL A 9 -19.64 -0.97 -22.28
C VAL A 9 -19.54 -2.43 -21.84
N GLY A 10 -18.36 -2.88 -21.38
CA GLY A 10 -18.20 -4.24 -20.86
C GLY A 10 -19.08 -4.52 -19.64
N ASP A 11 -19.13 -3.59 -18.69
CA ASP A 11 -19.98 -3.70 -17.49
C ASP A 11 -21.47 -3.59 -17.81
N LEU A 12 -21.84 -2.80 -18.82
CA LEU A 12 -23.22 -2.71 -19.30
C LEU A 12 -23.68 -4.03 -19.92
N LEU A 13 -22.85 -4.66 -20.77
CA LEU A 13 -23.15 -5.97 -21.33
C LEU A 13 -23.30 -7.03 -20.25
N LEU A 14 -22.42 -7.04 -19.26
CA LEU A 14 -22.50 -7.97 -18.13
C LEU A 14 -23.74 -7.72 -17.26
N ALA A 15 -24.07 -6.46 -16.99
CA ALA A 15 -25.26 -6.07 -16.24
C ALA A 15 -26.55 -6.40 -17.00
N LEU A 16 -26.57 -6.23 -18.33
CA LEU A 16 -27.69 -6.64 -19.19
C LEU A 16 -27.91 -8.15 -19.15
N LEU A 17 -26.82 -8.94 -19.24
CA LEU A 17 -26.88 -10.40 -19.12
C LEU A 17 -27.46 -10.85 -17.78
N ARG A 18 -27.00 -10.24 -16.68
CA ARG A 18 -27.45 -10.56 -15.31
C ARG A 18 -28.84 -10.00 -14.98
N GLY A 19 -29.22 -8.88 -15.58
CA GLY A 19 -30.46 -8.16 -15.33
C GLY A 19 -31.55 -8.38 -16.37
N SER A 20 -31.39 -9.35 -17.26
CA SER A 20 -32.30 -9.65 -18.37
C SER A 20 -33.73 -9.98 -17.93
N ALA A 21 -33.92 -10.42 -16.68
CA ALA A 21 -35.22 -10.64 -16.07
C ALA A 21 -36.08 -9.37 -16.02
N GLY A 22 -35.49 -8.18 -15.84
CA GLY A 22 -36.23 -6.92 -15.81
C GLY A 22 -36.95 -6.62 -17.13
N PRO A 23 -36.21 -6.54 -18.26
CA PRO A 23 -36.81 -6.39 -19.58
C PRO A 23 -37.80 -7.51 -19.91
N ALA A 24 -37.52 -8.76 -19.52
CA ALA A 24 -38.44 -9.87 -19.73
C ALA A 24 -39.77 -9.67 -18.97
N CYS A 25 -39.74 -9.20 -17.72
CA CYS A 25 -40.95 -8.86 -16.95
C CYS A 25 -41.76 -7.73 -17.61
N LEU A 26 -41.11 -6.74 -18.25
CA LEU A 26 -41.82 -5.71 -19.01
C LEU A 26 -42.55 -6.28 -20.23
N VAL A 27 -41.91 -7.20 -20.96
CA VAL A 27 -42.54 -7.89 -22.10
C VAL A 27 -43.73 -8.73 -21.62
N VAL A 28 -43.57 -9.49 -20.54
CA VAL A 28 -44.66 -10.28 -19.94
C VAL A 28 -45.81 -9.40 -19.47
N ALA A 29 -45.52 -8.26 -18.82
CA ALA A 29 -46.54 -7.31 -18.39
C ALA A 29 -47.30 -6.72 -19.59
N TYR A 30 -46.61 -6.41 -20.68
CA TYR A 30 -47.22 -5.91 -21.91
C TYR A 30 -48.14 -6.94 -22.58
N VAL A 31 -47.69 -8.21 -22.68
CA VAL A 31 -48.50 -9.30 -23.23
C VAL A 31 -49.73 -9.55 -22.35
N ALA A 32 -49.55 -9.64 -21.02
CA ALA A 32 -50.65 -9.82 -20.07
C ALA A 32 -51.67 -8.68 -20.14
N TRP A 33 -51.22 -7.43 -20.32
CA TRP A 33 -52.10 -6.29 -20.54
C TRP A 33 -52.90 -6.40 -21.84
N ALA A 34 -52.25 -6.81 -22.93
CA ALA A 34 -52.89 -6.98 -24.23
C ALA A 34 -53.95 -8.10 -24.24
N GLU A 35 -53.76 -9.14 -23.41
CA GLU A 35 -54.69 -10.25 -23.25
C GLU A 35 -55.81 -9.97 -22.22
N GLY A 36 -55.81 -8.79 -21.58
CA GLY A 36 -56.84 -8.40 -20.61
C GLY A 36 -56.69 -9.09 -19.25
N ALA A 37 -55.47 -9.43 -18.85
CA ALA A 37 -55.19 -9.97 -17.52
C ALA A 37 -55.54 -8.97 -16.40
N ASP A 38 -55.61 -9.49 -15.17
CA ASP A 38 -55.87 -8.68 -13.98
C ASP A 38 -54.89 -7.48 -13.87
N PRO A 39 -55.41 -6.24 -13.78
CA PRO A 39 -54.61 -5.03 -13.67
C PRO A 39 -53.57 -5.06 -12.55
N VAL A 40 -53.85 -5.74 -11.43
CA VAL A 40 -52.93 -5.81 -10.28
C VAL A 40 -51.67 -6.58 -10.66
N TRP A 41 -51.82 -7.69 -11.38
CA TRP A 41 -50.69 -8.51 -11.85
C TRP A 41 -49.88 -7.79 -12.92
N VAL A 42 -50.56 -7.13 -13.87
CA VAL A 42 -49.92 -6.32 -14.92
C VAL A 42 -49.08 -5.19 -14.30
N LEU A 43 -49.65 -4.43 -13.36
CA LEU A 43 -48.95 -3.33 -12.68
C LEU A 43 -47.75 -3.83 -11.87
N SER A 44 -47.90 -4.95 -11.17
CA SER A 44 -46.82 -5.54 -10.37
C SER A 44 -45.65 -6.01 -11.25
N ALA A 45 -45.96 -6.72 -12.35
CA ALA A 45 -44.94 -7.17 -13.31
C ALA A 45 -44.26 -5.99 -14.02
N ALA A 46 -45.03 -4.95 -14.38
CA ALA A 46 -44.49 -3.73 -14.99
C ALA A 46 -43.56 -2.97 -14.02
N ALA A 47 -43.94 -2.85 -12.74
CA ALA A 47 -43.12 -2.19 -11.72
C ALA A 47 -41.80 -2.93 -11.48
N VAL A 48 -41.84 -4.27 -11.32
CA VAL A 48 -40.64 -5.10 -11.17
C VAL A 48 -39.76 -5.00 -12.42
N GLY A 49 -40.36 -5.08 -13.61
CA GLY A 49 -39.65 -4.96 -14.88
C GLY A 49 -38.97 -3.59 -15.05
N LEU A 50 -39.63 -2.51 -14.67
CA LEU A 50 -39.09 -1.15 -14.74
C LEU A 50 -37.94 -0.97 -13.76
N VAL A 51 -38.11 -1.40 -12.50
CA VAL A 51 -37.03 -1.34 -11.49
C VAL A 51 -35.83 -2.17 -11.94
N GLY A 52 -36.04 -3.40 -12.39
CA GLY A 52 -34.97 -4.27 -12.88
C GLY A 52 -34.22 -3.66 -14.07
N THR A 53 -34.95 -3.09 -15.03
CA THR A 53 -34.37 -2.45 -16.22
C THR A 53 -33.58 -1.19 -15.86
N VAL A 54 -34.08 -0.35 -14.95
CA VAL A 54 -33.35 0.86 -14.48
C VAL A 54 -32.10 0.48 -13.67
N MET A 55 -32.12 -0.64 -12.95
CA MET A 55 -30.96 -1.09 -12.18
C MET A 55 -29.80 -1.58 -13.05
N VAL A 56 -30.04 -1.95 -14.31
CA VAL A 56 -28.98 -2.36 -15.25
C VAL A 56 -27.97 -1.22 -15.52
N PRO A 57 -28.35 -0.04 -16.03
CA PRO A 57 -27.38 1.04 -16.25
C PRO A 57 -26.82 1.58 -14.93
N VAL A 58 -27.60 1.60 -13.84
CA VAL A 58 -27.11 2.04 -12.52
C VAL A 58 -26.00 1.12 -12.00
N SER A 59 -26.20 -0.19 -12.08
CA SER A 59 -25.20 -1.17 -11.65
C SER A 59 -23.97 -1.15 -12.56
N ALA A 60 -24.13 -1.03 -13.88
CA ALA A 60 -23.04 -0.89 -14.83
C ALA A 60 -22.20 0.36 -14.57
N VAL A 61 -22.84 1.52 -14.36
CA VAL A 61 -22.14 2.79 -14.04
C VAL A 61 -21.44 2.68 -12.68
N ARG A 62 -22.06 2.08 -11.66
CA ARG A 62 -21.43 1.87 -10.35
C ARG A 62 -20.23 0.93 -10.45
N ALA A 63 -20.33 -0.17 -11.18
CA ALA A 63 -19.23 -1.12 -11.41
C ALA A 63 -18.07 -0.47 -12.18
N ALA A 64 -18.38 0.22 -13.28
CA ALA A 64 -17.39 0.92 -14.09
C ALA A 64 -16.70 2.03 -13.28
N ARG A 65 -17.46 2.78 -12.46
CA ARG A 65 -16.89 3.77 -11.53
C ARG A 65 -15.95 3.13 -10.51
N LYS A 66 -16.27 1.96 -9.95
CA LYS A 66 -15.39 1.27 -8.99
C LYS A 66 -14.09 0.77 -9.62
N ARG A 67 -14.09 0.47 -10.92
CA ARG A 67 -12.91 -0.05 -11.64
C ARG A 67 -12.04 1.03 -12.28
N PHE A 68 -12.60 2.22 -12.51
CA PHE A 68 -11.83 3.32 -13.06
C PHE A 68 -10.95 3.95 -11.96
N PRO A 69 -9.67 4.27 -12.16
CA PRO A 69 -8.81 4.73 -11.06
C PRO A 69 -8.94 6.22 -10.72
N ARG A 70 -9.74 6.99 -11.48
CA ARG A 70 -9.85 8.45 -11.34
C ARG A 70 -10.64 8.87 -10.10
N ILE A 71 -10.03 9.71 -9.27
CA ILE A 71 -10.65 10.31 -8.09
C ILE A 71 -11.41 11.57 -8.50
N THR A 72 -12.57 11.81 -7.91
CA THR A 72 -13.45 12.97 -8.14
C THR A 72 -14.02 13.50 -6.82
N ALA A 73 -14.65 14.67 -6.83
CA ALA A 73 -15.30 15.23 -5.64
C ALA A 73 -16.44 14.35 -5.07
N GLY A 74 -17.00 13.44 -5.88
CA GLY A 74 -18.01 12.47 -5.45
C GLY A 74 -17.44 11.29 -4.67
N ASP A 75 -16.11 11.15 -4.61
CA ASP A 75 -15.41 10.08 -3.89
C ASP A 75 -15.03 10.51 -2.45
N ARG A 76 -15.63 11.58 -1.92
CA ARG A 76 -15.43 12.00 -0.54
C ARG A 76 -15.73 10.86 0.42
N ALA A 77 -14.80 10.59 1.33
CA ALA A 77 -15.04 9.64 2.42
C ALA A 77 -16.30 10.06 3.19
N GLY A 78 -17.26 9.14 3.31
CA GLY A 78 -18.55 9.42 3.91
C GLY A 78 -18.48 9.39 5.44
N GLY A 79 -18.78 10.52 6.08
CA GLY A 79 -19.38 10.60 7.42
C GLY A 79 -18.82 9.71 8.55
N ARG A 80 -17.65 10.06 9.06
CA ARG A 80 -17.31 10.07 10.51
C ARG A 80 -16.09 11.00 10.65
N SER A 81 -16.11 11.89 11.63
CA SER A 81 -14.97 12.74 12.01
C SER A 81 -13.65 11.97 11.94
N ASP A 82 -12.65 12.52 11.25
CA ASP A 82 -11.36 11.90 10.90
C ASP A 82 -10.84 10.90 11.95
N PRO A 83 -10.97 9.57 11.74
CA PRO A 83 -10.27 8.60 12.58
C PRO A 83 -8.75 8.62 12.32
N TYR A 84 -8.31 9.24 11.22
CA TYR A 84 -6.92 9.28 10.80
C TYR A 84 -6.29 10.65 11.10
N GLY A 85 -5.32 10.63 12.03
CA GLY A 85 -4.46 11.77 12.30
C GLY A 85 -3.54 12.10 11.10
N PRO A 86 -2.77 13.20 11.17
CA PRO A 86 -1.89 13.63 10.08
C PRO A 86 -0.83 12.59 9.70
N ASP A 87 -0.43 11.75 10.66
CA ASP A 87 0.59 10.71 10.49
C ASP A 87 0.02 9.28 10.54
N SER A 88 -1.30 9.13 10.57
CA SER A 88 -1.93 7.82 10.56
C SER A 88 -1.76 7.12 9.22
N PHE A 89 -1.39 5.84 9.28
CA PHE A 89 -1.42 5.00 8.10
C PHE A 89 -1.77 3.55 8.43
N VAL A 90 -2.97 3.17 8.00
CA VAL A 90 -3.54 1.87 8.25
C VAL A 90 -3.37 0.97 7.04
N VAL A 91 -2.73 -0.18 7.24
CA VAL A 91 -2.62 -1.23 6.23
C VAL A 91 -3.32 -2.48 6.72
N TRP A 92 -4.27 -2.97 5.93
CA TRP A 92 -4.97 -4.24 6.17
C TRP A 92 -4.39 -5.29 5.24
N ALA A 93 -3.37 -5.99 5.74
CA ALA A 93 -2.75 -7.12 5.08
C ALA A 93 -3.55 -8.42 5.32
N PRO A 94 -3.44 -9.42 4.41
CA PRO A 94 -4.06 -10.72 4.61
C PRO A 94 -3.65 -11.36 5.94
N ARG A 95 -4.59 -12.03 6.62
CA ARG A 95 -4.29 -12.73 7.88
C ARG A 95 -3.28 -13.84 7.61
N SER A 96 -2.24 -13.92 8.44
CA SER A 96 -1.39 -15.11 8.51
C SER A 96 -2.20 -16.31 8.99
N GLY A 97 -1.88 -17.51 8.50
CA GLY A 97 -2.47 -18.75 9.01
C GLY A 97 -2.23 -18.92 10.52
N PRO A 98 -3.05 -19.72 11.21
CA PRO A 98 -2.81 -20.05 12.61
C PRO A 98 -1.44 -20.74 12.74
N GLY A 99 -0.62 -20.25 13.64
CA GLY A 99 0.67 -20.87 13.95
C GLY A 99 0.51 -22.14 14.79
N PRO A 100 1.57 -22.95 14.91
CA PRO A 100 1.60 -24.05 15.87
C PRO A 100 1.32 -23.54 17.30
N VAL A 101 0.64 -24.35 18.11
CA VAL A 101 0.22 -23.97 19.47
C VAL A 101 1.42 -23.60 20.35
N ASP A 102 2.54 -24.30 20.17
CA ASP A 102 3.76 -24.12 20.96
C ASP A 102 4.76 -23.13 20.32
N ALA A 103 4.36 -22.43 19.26
CA ALA A 103 5.26 -21.53 18.56
C ALA A 103 5.51 -20.23 19.32
N ARG A 104 6.77 -19.82 19.38
CA ARG A 104 7.22 -18.59 20.05
C ARG A 104 7.22 -17.43 19.07
N LEU A 105 6.62 -16.30 19.48
CA LEU A 105 6.69 -15.06 18.71
C LEU A 105 7.99 -14.30 19.00
N VAL A 106 8.82 -14.16 17.97
CA VAL A 106 10.14 -13.50 18.04
C VAL A 106 10.33 -12.51 16.89
N ARG A 107 11.36 -11.66 17.03
CA ARG A 107 11.83 -10.75 15.98
C ARG A 107 12.83 -11.49 15.08
N ALA A 108 12.74 -11.25 13.78
CA ALA A 108 13.79 -11.58 12.83
C ALA A 108 14.20 -10.34 12.04
N ASP A 109 15.50 -10.16 11.86
CA ASP A 109 16.05 -9.14 10.95
C ASP A 109 16.29 -9.77 9.59
N VAL A 110 15.90 -9.08 8.53
CA VAL A 110 16.24 -9.49 7.16
C VAL A 110 17.64 -8.98 6.88
N LEU A 111 18.58 -9.90 6.64
CA LEU A 111 19.95 -9.57 6.26
C LEU A 111 20.04 -9.37 4.75
N GLU A 112 19.43 -10.28 3.98
CA GLU A 112 19.39 -10.23 2.52
C GLU A 112 17.99 -10.63 2.03
N ALA A 113 17.57 -10.03 0.92
CA ALA A 113 16.36 -10.44 0.21
C ALA A 113 16.65 -10.50 -1.29
N SER A 114 16.51 -11.69 -1.86
CA SER A 114 16.71 -11.95 -3.29
C SER A 114 15.38 -12.30 -3.95
N PHE A 115 15.14 -11.71 -5.12
CA PHE A 115 13.98 -12.06 -5.91
C PHE A 115 14.19 -13.44 -6.56
N VAL A 116 13.29 -14.39 -6.30
CA VAL A 116 13.39 -15.75 -6.87
C VAL A 116 12.52 -15.84 -8.12
N ARG A 117 11.22 -15.55 -7.98
CA ARG A 117 10.28 -15.59 -9.10
C ARG A 117 9.02 -14.77 -8.84
N TYR A 118 8.42 -14.33 -9.94
CA TYR A 118 7.07 -13.80 -10.01
C TYR A 118 6.43 -14.36 -11.28
N GLU A 119 5.54 -15.34 -11.11
CA GLU A 119 4.77 -15.92 -12.21
C GLU A 119 3.35 -15.36 -12.10
N PRO A 120 3.02 -14.27 -12.82
CA PRO A 120 1.62 -13.91 -12.99
C PRO A 120 1.00 -14.99 -13.88
N ASP A 121 0.38 -16.00 -13.27
CA ASP A 121 -0.25 -17.16 -13.94
C ASP A 121 -1.33 -16.81 -15.00
N THR A 122 -1.58 -15.52 -15.24
CA THR A 122 -2.68 -15.09 -16.07
C THR A 122 -2.28 -13.93 -16.98
N GLU A 123 -2.39 -14.13 -18.30
CA GLU A 123 -2.49 -13.07 -19.31
C GLU A 123 -3.72 -12.14 -19.07
N ALA A 124 -4.59 -12.51 -18.13
CA ALA A 124 -5.75 -11.73 -17.74
C ALA A 124 -5.34 -10.38 -17.12
N THR A 125 -5.89 -9.30 -17.68
CA THR A 125 -5.70 -7.94 -17.14
C THR A 125 -6.31 -7.75 -15.74
N TYR A 126 -7.24 -8.64 -15.34
CA TYR A 126 -7.93 -8.63 -14.06
C TYR A 126 -8.18 -10.06 -13.58
N THR A 127 -7.73 -10.40 -12.37
CA THR A 127 -8.05 -11.68 -11.71
C THR A 127 -8.69 -11.39 -10.36
N THR A 128 -9.83 -12.03 -10.06
CA THR A 128 -10.52 -11.90 -8.77
C THR A 128 -10.51 -13.25 -8.07
N TYR A 129 -9.96 -13.28 -6.85
CA TYR A 129 -9.88 -14.46 -6.01
C TYR A 129 -11.06 -14.52 -5.03
N VAL A 130 -11.34 -15.71 -4.49
CA VAL A 130 -12.43 -15.94 -3.53
C VAL A 130 -11.81 -16.31 -2.18
N GLY A 131 -12.29 -15.68 -1.10
CA GLY A 131 -11.87 -15.94 0.28
C GLY A 131 -11.13 -14.78 0.95
N ASP A 132 -11.31 -14.65 2.28
CA ASP A 132 -10.69 -13.60 3.11
C ASP A 132 -9.33 -14.01 3.69
N ASN A 133 -9.05 -15.32 3.69
CA ASN A 133 -7.81 -15.89 4.21
C ASN A 133 -6.83 -16.04 3.06
N ASP A 134 -5.71 -15.31 3.13
CA ASP A 134 -4.56 -15.38 2.24
C ASP A 134 -4.94 -15.77 0.81
N PRO A 135 -5.61 -14.89 0.03
CA PRO A 135 -6.15 -15.26 -1.27
C PRO A 135 -5.03 -15.90 -2.11
N SER A 136 -5.40 -16.78 -3.05
CA SER A 136 -4.46 -17.38 -4.01
C SER A 136 -3.95 -16.35 -5.03
N GLU A 137 -3.71 -15.12 -4.56
CA GLU A 137 -3.16 -14.02 -5.29
C GLU A 137 -1.73 -14.31 -5.74
N VAL A 138 -1.33 -13.63 -6.82
CA VAL A 138 0.04 -13.68 -7.31
C VAL A 138 0.95 -13.01 -6.29
N LYS A 139 1.79 -13.82 -5.64
CA LYS A 139 2.78 -13.37 -4.65
C LYS A 139 4.18 -13.58 -5.21
N PRO A 140 5.07 -12.58 -5.15
CA PRO A 140 6.49 -12.81 -5.44
C PRO A 140 7.04 -13.81 -4.43
N THR A 141 7.84 -14.75 -4.93
CA THR A 141 8.68 -15.61 -4.10
C THR A 141 10.01 -14.92 -3.89
N VAL A 142 10.39 -14.75 -2.63
CA VAL A 142 11.59 -14.04 -2.22
C VAL A 142 12.44 -14.97 -1.37
N GLY A 143 13.71 -15.11 -1.70
CA GLY A 143 14.70 -15.79 -0.88
C GLY A 143 15.16 -14.84 0.21
N LEU A 144 14.93 -15.21 1.46
CA LEU A 144 15.25 -14.39 2.63
C LEU A 144 16.40 -15.04 3.40
N ARG A 145 17.43 -14.26 3.75
CA ARG A 145 18.38 -14.60 4.80
C ARG A 145 18.01 -13.83 6.05
N LEU A 146 17.60 -14.54 7.10
CA LEU A 146 17.05 -13.97 8.33
C LEU A 146 17.98 -14.22 9.50
N ARG A 147 18.15 -13.21 10.37
CA ARG A 147 18.73 -13.36 11.70
C ARG A 147 17.61 -13.34 12.73
N VAL A 148 17.38 -14.47 13.38
CA VAL A 148 16.28 -14.68 14.31
C VAL A 148 16.77 -14.51 15.74
N HIS A 149 16.09 -13.66 16.50
CA HIS A 149 16.42 -13.35 17.89
C HIS A 149 15.48 -14.12 18.82
N ASP A 150 15.76 -15.40 19.02
CA ASP A 150 15.08 -16.18 20.05
C ASP A 150 15.75 -15.94 21.41
N THR A 151 14.92 -15.71 22.42
CA THR A 151 15.34 -15.43 23.80
C THR A 151 14.63 -16.38 24.78
N GLY A 152 13.89 -17.37 24.26
CA GLY A 152 13.16 -18.35 25.06
C GLY A 152 14.02 -19.55 25.46
N GLN A 153 13.90 -19.99 26.72
CA GLN A 153 14.38 -21.30 27.16
C GLN A 153 13.27 -22.35 26.98
N HIS A 154 13.55 -23.42 26.22
CA HIS A 154 12.70 -24.61 26.19
C HIS A 154 13.56 -25.87 26.01
N GLY A 155 13.30 -26.92 26.81
CA GLY A 155 13.98 -28.21 26.69
C GLY A 155 15.50 -28.21 27.01
N GLY A 156 16.00 -27.22 27.75
CA GLY A 156 17.42 -27.15 28.13
C GLY A 156 18.38 -26.66 27.03
N ALA A 157 17.86 -26.33 25.84
CA ALA A 157 18.63 -25.68 24.77
C ALA A 157 18.22 -24.21 24.67
N GLU A 158 19.16 -23.31 24.97
CA GLU A 158 19.01 -21.88 24.71
C GLU A 158 19.27 -21.65 23.21
N PHE A 159 18.20 -21.52 22.42
CA PHE A 159 18.34 -21.00 21.07
C PHE A 159 18.52 -19.49 21.21
N GLY A 160 19.78 -19.05 21.16
CA GLY A 160 20.10 -17.63 21.09
C GLY A 160 19.79 -17.08 19.69
N VAL A 161 20.68 -16.21 19.20
CA VAL A 161 20.59 -15.67 17.84
C VAL A 161 21.05 -16.74 16.84
N PHE A 162 20.25 -17.00 15.80
CA PHE A 162 20.62 -17.90 14.70
C PHE A 162 20.23 -17.32 13.35
N GLU A 163 20.85 -17.82 12.28
CA GLU A 163 20.54 -17.42 10.90
C GLU A 163 19.87 -18.56 10.15
N ILE A 164 18.88 -18.22 9.32
CA ILE A 164 18.17 -19.16 8.44
C ILE A 164 18.00 -18.54 7.05
N SER A 165 18.02 -19.40 6.03
CA SER A 165 17.67 -19.01 4.66
C SER A 165 16.44 -19.77 4.20
N GLU A 166 15.42 -19.06 3.72
CA GLU A 166 14.16 -19.65 3.28
C GLU A 166 13.57 -18.88 2.08
N GLU A 167 12.93 -19.60 1.16
CA GLU A 167 12.09 -18.99 0.13
C GLU A 167 10.67 -18.81 0.63
N VAL A 168 10.19 -17.57 0.65
CA VAL A 168 8.87 -17.24 1.18
C VAL A 168 8.05 -16.50 0.14
N ARG A 169 6.76 -16.85 0.05
CA ARG A 169 5.79 -16.07 -0.72
C ARG A 169 5.36 -14.85 0.09
N VAL A 170 5.61 -13.66 -0.45
CA VAL A 170 5.36 -12.40 0.26
C VAL A 170 4.07 -11.75 -0.24
N PRO A 171 3.06 -11.52 0.61
CA PRO A 171 1.90 -10.71 0.22
C PRO A 171 2.35 -9.32 -0.24
N PRO A 172 1.83 -8.77 -1.36
CA PRO A 172 2.33 -7.52 -1.92
C PRO A 172 2.31 -6.34 -0.93
N LEU A 173 1.26 -6.22 -0.10
CA LEU A 173 1.18 -5.18 0.93
C LEU A 173 2.27 -5.29 2.00
N CYS A 174 2.89 -6.46 2.14
CA CYS A 174 3.89 -6.78 3.16
C CYS A 174 5.34 -6.73 2.64
N LEU A 175 5.54 -6.46 1.34
CA LEU A 175 6.87 -6.30 0.74
C LEU A 175 7.71 -5.26 1.46
N SER A 176 7.09 -4.17 1.91
CA SER A 176 7.77 -3.12 2.69
C SER A 176 8.35 -3.58 4.02
N ALA A 177 7.83 -4.64 4.65
CA ALA A 177 8.43 -5.17 5.88
C ALA A 177 9.73 -5.93 5.61
N VAL A 178 9.82 -6.57 4.43
CA VAL A 178 11.04 -7.25 3.96
C VAL A 178 12.14 -6.22 3.72
N THR A 179 11.85 -5.18 2.95
CA THR A 179 12.82 -4.13 2.61
C THR A 179 13.17 -3.25 3.79
N ALA A 180 12.22 -2.95 4.70
CA ALA A 180 12.51 -2.27 5.96
C ALA A 180 13.38 -3.10 6.92
N GLY A 181 13.47 -4.42 6.70
CA GLY A 181 14.43 -5.28 7.39
C GLY A 181 13.95 -5.94 8.68
N ARG A 182 12.67 -5.83 9.05
CA ARG A 182 12.15 -6.33 10.34
C ARG A 182 10.89 -7.15 10.16
N LEU A 183 10.94 -8.40 10.60
CA LEU A 183 9.83 -9.35 10.54
C LEU A 183 9.46 -9.85 11.93
N ALA A 184 8.16 -10.07 12.13
CA ALA A 184 7.66 -10.84 13.25
C ALA A 184 7.50 -12.29 12.79
N VAL A 185 8.13 -13.23 13.48
CA VAL A 185 8.13 -14.65 13.09
C VAL A 185 7.73 -15.54 14.26
N LEU A 186 7.09 -16.65 13.92
CA LEU A 186 6.85 -17.75 14.83
C LEU A 186 7.97 -18.76 14.68
N VAL A 187 8.55 -19.18 15.79
CA VAL A 187 9.55 -20.25 15.88
C VAL A 187 8.91 -21.43 16.59
N ALA A 188 8.83 -22.56 15.91
CA ALA A 188 8.40 -23.83 16.50
C ALA A 188 9.55 -24.84 16.43
N ASP A 189 9.64 -25.69 17.45
CA ASP A 189 10.58 -26.80 17.43
C ASP A 189 10.08 -27.84 16.41
N ALA A 190 10.92 -28.21 15.44
CA ALA A 190 10.52 -29.23 14.47
C ALA A 190 10.30 -30.57 15.18
N PRO A 191 9.20 -31.29 14.90
CA PRO A 191 9.00 -32.61 15.47
C PRO A 191 10.12 -33.53 14.98
N LEU A 192 10.94 -34.04 15.92
CA LEU A 192 11.94 -35.07 15.63
C LEU A 192 11.20 -36.31 15.10
N ALA A 193 11.49 -36.71 13.86
CA ALA A 193 10.94 -37.96 13.35
C ALA A 193 11.55 -39.12 14.16
N ALA A 194 10.75 -40.14 14.49
CA ALA A 194 11.23 -41.31 15.23
C ALA A 194 12.38 -42.06 14.50
N THR A 195 12.57 -41.78 13.22
CA THR A 195 13.62 -42.31 12.34
C THR A 195 14.87 -41.43 12.24
N ASP A 196 14.91 -40.25 12.89
CA ASP A 196 16.09 -39.39 12.86
C ASP A 196 17.24 -39.99 13.70
N PRO A 197 18.49 -39.92 13.22
CA PRO A 197 19.63 -40.46 13.95
C PRO A 197 19.82 -39.74 15.29
N PRO A 198 20.20 -40.49 16.36
CA PRO A 198 20.46 -39.90 17.67
C PRO A 198 21.58 -38.85 17.56
N GLY A 199 21.27 -37.62 17.97
CA GLY A 199 22.20 -36.48 17.92
C GLY A 199 21.92 -35.43 16.83
N ARG A 200 20.92 -35.63 15.96
CA ARG A 200 20.48 -34.57 15.03
C ARG A 200 19.84 -33.42 15.82
N LYS A 201 20.43 -32.22 15.75
CA LYS A 201 19.80 -31.00 16.28
C LYS A 201 18.56 -30.69 15.42
N ALA A 202 17.41 -30.56 16.06
CA ALA A 202 16.20 -30.08 15.39
C ALA A 202 16.46 -28.69 14.80
N VAL A 203 16.17 -28.51 13.52
CA VAL A 203 16.18 -27.19 12.88
C VAL A 203 14.85 -26.54 13.20
N PRO A 204 14.82 -25.35 13.83
CA PRO A 204 13.56 -24.68 14.15
C PRO A 204 12.78 -24.39 12.87
N GLN A 205 11.48 -24.66 12.88
CA GLN A 205 10.58 -24.26 11.82
C GLN A 205 10.14 -22.82 12.05
N ILE A 206 10.22 -22.00 11.00
CA ILE A 206 9.87 -20.58 11.06
C ILE A 206 8.62 -20.32 10.23
N SER A 207 7.79 -19.38 10.69
CA SER A 207 6.63 -18.90 9.95
C SER A 207 6.48 -17.40 10.12
N VAL A 208 6.49 -16.66 9.00
CA VAL A 208 6.42 -15.19 9.01
C VAL A 208 4.98 -14.71 9.27
N LEU A 209 4.81 -13.81 10.23
CA LEU A 209 3.52 -13.18 10.54
C LEU A 209 3.36 -11.83 9.83
N TRP A 210 3.01 -11.86 8.54
CA TRP A 210 2.97 -10.69 7.66
C TRP A 210 2.29 -9.42 8.21
N PRO A 211 1.04 -9.45 8.75
CA PRO A 211 0.44 -8.24 9.30
C PRO A 211 1.19 -7.68 10.52
N ARG A 212 1.81 -8.56 11.32
CA ARG A 212 2.61 -8.17 12.48
C ARG A 212 3.99 -7.66 12.05
N SER A 213 4.57 -8.21 11.00
CA SER A 213 5.79 -7.68 10.39
C SER A 213 5.61 -6.24 9.91
N LEU A 214 4.46 -5.89 9.32
CA LEU A 214 4.15 -4.50 8.95
C LEU A 214 4.14 -3.53 10.14
N LEU A 215 3.64 -3.97 11.29
CA LEU A 215 3.64 -3.18 12.53
C LEU A 215 5.06 -3.04 13.08
N LEU A 216 5.81 -4.13 13.13
CA LEU A 216 7.18 -4.17 13.66
C LEU A 216 8.17 -3.37 12.79
N ALA A 217 8.00 -3.43 11.47
CA ALA A 217 8.74 -2.61 10.51
C ALA A 217 8.36 -1.12 10.56
N GLY A 218 7.23 -0.78 11.19
CA GLY A 218 6.71 0.58 11.22
C GLY A 218 6.15 1.07 9.88
N THR A 219 5.94 0.17 8.92
CA THR A 219 5.17 0.49 7.71
C THR A 219 3.73 0.81 8.09
N ARG A 220 3.11 0.02 8.97
CA ARG A 220 1.79 0.33 9.55
C ARG A 220 1.97 1.08 10.87
N THR A 221 1.21 2.15 11.08
CA THR A 221 1.23 2.85 12.36
C THR A 221 0.50 2.06 13.45
N CYS A 222 0.93 2.26 14.69
CA CYS A 222 0.30 1.69 15.87
C CYS A 222 0.34 2.72 16.99
N ARG A 223 -0.83 3.06 17.52
CA ARG A 223 -1.05 4.01 18.59
C ARG A 223 -1.85 3.34 19.68
N VAL A 224 -1.58 3.71 20.92
CA VAL A 224 -2.27 3.15 22.08
C VAL A 224 -2.90 4.30 22.87
N ILE A 225 -4.20 4.20 23.14
CA ILE A 225 -4.87 5.08 24.11
C ILE A 225 -4.76 4.40 25.47
N GLY A 226 -4.02 5.04 26.38
CA GLY A 226 -3.81 4.57 27.74
C GLY A 226 -5.11 4.55 28.57
N LEU A 227 -5.05 3.93 29.73
CA LEU A 227 -6.16 3.92 30.70
C LEU A 227 -6.49 5.35 31.20
N ASP A 228 -5.52 6.25 31.16
CA ASP A 228 -5.63 7.68 31.44
C ASP A 228 -6.22 8.49 30.26
N GLY A 229 -6.44 7.86 29.10
CA GLY A 229 -6.90 8.50 27.87
C GLY A 229 -5.79 9.12 27.02
N THR A 230 -4.52 9.04 27.44
CA THR A 230 -3.39 9.60 26.69
C THR A 230 -3.06 8.73 25.48
N MET A 231 -2.95 9.33 24.30
CA MET A 231 -2.54 8.63 23.09
C MET A 231 -1.01 8.62 22.94
N THR A 232 -0.43 7.43 22.77
CA THR A 232 1.01 7.23 22.57
C THR A 232 1.29 6.54 21.25
N ASP A 233 2.22 7.07 20.44
CA ASP A 233 2.73 6.39 19.23
C ASP A 233 3.75 5.32 19.62
N VAL A 234 3.41 4.06 19.37
CA VAL A 234 4.28 2.90 19.63
C VAL A 234 4.90 2.34 18.34
N SER A 235 4.72 3.01 17.21
CA SER A 235 5.28 2.59 15.91
C SER A 235 6.81 2.63 15.94
N ARG A 236 7.48 1.53 15.54
CA ARG A 236 8.94 1.33 15.52
C ARG A 236 9.60 1.19 16.90
N TRP A 237 8.82 1.06 17.96
CA TRP A 237 9.33 0.65 19.26
C TRP A 237 9.36 -0.88 19.30
N SER A 238 10.33 -1.46 18.59
CA SER A 238 10.35 -2.87 18.19
C SER A 238 10.13 -3.86 19.35
N ARG A 239 10.79 -3.65 20.49
CA ARG A 239 10.67 -4.50 21.68
C ARG A 239 9.30 -4.34 22.31
N ARG A 240 8.84 -3.10 22.55
CA ARG A 240 7.48 -2.85 23.06
C ARG A 240 6.40 -3.42 22.15
N GLN A 241 6.53 -3.24 20.83
CA GLN A 241 5.57 -3.78 19.86
C GLN A 241 5.56 -5.31 19.88
N LEU A 242 6.72 -5.96 19.96
CA LEU A 242 6.80 -7.41 20.04
C LEU A 242 6.13 -7.93 21.33
N GLU A 243 6.37 -7.27 22.47
CA GLU A 243 5.69 -7.61 23.73
C GLU A 243 4.17 -7.40 23.66
N GLN A 244 3.70 -6.30 23.08
CA GLN A 244 2.27 -6.09 22.83
C GLN A 244 1.68 -7.20 21.95
N MET A 245 2.39 -7.63 20.91
CA MET A 245 1.95 -8.73 20.06
C MET A 245 1.88 -10.06 20.83
N ARG A 246 2.79 -10.31 21.77
CA ARG A 246 2.76 -11.49 22.66
C ARG A 246 1.57 -11.45 23.62
N VAL A 247 1.28 -10.29 24.21
CA VAL A 247 0.08 -10.09 25.04
C VAL A 247 -1.17 -10.35 24.20
N SER A 248 -1.29 -9.70 23.05
CA SER A 248 -2.34 -9.95 22.05
C SER A 248 -2.53 -11.44 21.74
N TRP A 249 -1.44 -12.14 21.43
CA TRP A 249 -1.48 -13.55 21.08
C TRP A 249 -2.03 -14.41 22.23
N SER A 250 -1.56 -14.17 23.45
CA SER A 250 -1.97 -14.94 24.64
C SER A 250 -3.45 -14.81 25.01
N VAL A 251 -4.15 -13.78 24.52
CA VAL A 251 -5.58 -13.55 24.81
C VAL A 251 -6.48 -13.82 23.61
N GLY A 252 -5.96 -14.47 22.56
CA GLY A 252 -6.71 -14.78 21.34
C GLY A 252 -6.80 -13.62 20.33
N GLY A 253 -6.07 -12.55 20.56
CA GLY A 253 -6.02 -11.35 19.73
C GLY A 253 -6.59 -10.12 20.43
N VAL A 254 -6.10 -8.95 20.03
CA VAL A 254 -6.69 -7.65 20.39
C VAL A 254 -7.07 -6.94 19.10
N GLU A 255 -8.31 -6.47 19.03
CA GLU A 255 -8.78 -5.69 17.90
C GLU A 255 -8.14 -4.30 17.91
N MET A 256 -7.79 -3.81 16.72
CA MET A 256 -7.24 -2.46 16.52
C MET A 256 -8.19 -1.69 15.61
N ASP A 257 -8.71 -0.56 16.09
CA ASP A 257 -9.53 0.34 15.29
C ASP A 257 -8.63 1.22 14.43
N GLY A 258 -8.49 0.85 13.16
CA GLY A 258 -7.52 1.45 12.26
C GLY A 258 -6.08 1.16 12.68
N ASP A 259 -5.42 2.15 13.27
CA ASP A 259 -4.08 2.08 13.88
C ASP A 259 -4.10 2.29 15.39
N VAL A 260 -5.27 2.30 16.04
CA VAL A 260 -5.41 2.60 17.48
C VAL A 260 -5.88 1.38 18.26
N ILE A 261 -5.19 1.10 19.36
CA ILE A 261 -5.64 0.16 20.41
C ILE A 261 -6.10 1.01 21.60
N ASP A 262 -7.38 0.92 21.96
CA ASP A 262 -7.92 1.59 23.13
C ASP A 262 -7.93 0.65 24.34
N LEU A 263 -7.02 0.87 25.30
CA LEU A 263 -6.89 -0.01 26.46
C LEU A 263 -8.12 0.01 27.36
N ARG A 264 -8.94 1.06 27.30
CA ARG A 264 -10.17 1.21 28.11
C ARG A 264 -11.28 0.27 27.65
N LEU A 265 -11.17 -0.25 26.43
CA LEU A 265 -12.12 -1.20 25.85
C LEU A 265 -11.71 -2.66 26.06
N LEU A 266 -10.53 -2.90 26.65
CA LEU A 266 -10.00 -4.26 26.88
C LEU A 266 -10.36 -4.79 28.27
N PRO A 267 -10.35 -6.12 28.47
CA PRO A 267 -10.43 -6.71 29.80
C PRO A 267 -9.35 -6.12 30.73
N PRO A 268 -9.65 -5.89 32.02
CA PRO A 268 -8.73 -5.20 32.95
C PRO A 268 -7.33 -5.82 33.00
N ASP A 269 -7.23 -7.14 33.04
CA ASP A 269 -5.93 -7.84 33.08
C ASP A 269 -5.12 -7.64 31.80
N THR A 270 -5.79 -7.68 30.64
CA THR A 270 -5.17 -7.43 29.33
C THR A 270 -4.71 -5.98 29.23
N ALA A 271 -5.56 -5.03 29.65
CA ALA A 271 -5.25 -3.61 29.65
C ALA A 271 -4.05 -3.30 30.56
N ALA A 272 -3.99 -3.91 31.75
CA ALA A 272 -2.87 -3.76 32.68
C ALA A 272 -1.56 -4.29 32.09
N ARG A 273 -1.58 -5.45 31.41
CA ARG A 273 -0.41 -6.00 30.71
C ARG A 273 0.06 -5.07 29.58
N TYR A 274 -0.85 -4.53 28.79
CA TYR A 274 -0.52 -3.55 27.75
C TYR A 274 0.06 -2.25 28.32
N ALA A 275 -0.54 -1.74 29.40
CA ALA A 275 -0.07 -0.55 30.08
C ALA A 275 1.35 -0.76 30.63
N ALA A 276 1.64 -1.90 31.25
CA ALA A 276 2.97 -2.24 31.75
C ALA A 276 4.03 -2.20 30.64
N VAL A 277 3.71 -2.71 29.44
CA VAL A 277 4.61 -2.65 28.27
C VAL A 277 4.82 -1.22 27.78
N ALA A 278 3.77 -0.39 27.78
CA ALA A 278 3.84 1.00 27.32
C ALA A 278 4.73 1.89 28.20
N HIS A 279 4.78 1.63 29.51
CA HIS A 279 5.52 2.45 30.49
C HIS A 279 7.01 2.08 30.63
N GLY A 280 7.49 1.00 30.00
CA GLY A 280 8.89 0.58 30.13
C GLY A 280 9.86 1.58 29.51
N SER A 281 10.59 2.36 30.31
CA SER A 281 11.52 3.41 29.85
C SER A 281 12.85 2.84 29.30
N GLY A 282 13.34 3.37 28.19
CA GLY A 282 14.74 3.16 27.73
C GLY A 282 14.94 2.52 26.36
N GLU A 283 13.88 2.19 25.62
CA GLU A 283 14.03 1.77 24.22
C GLU A 283 14.28 2.99 23.30
N GLU A 284 15.03 2.81 22.22
CA GLU A 284 15.14 3.81 21.15
C GLU A 284 14.23 3.43 20.00
N ARG A 285 13.63 4.43 19.34
CA ARG A 285 12.80 4.20 18.16
C ARG A 285 13.68 3.67 17.04
N ALA A 286 13.40 2.45 16.58
CA ALA A 286 14.16 1.84 15.50
C ALA A 286 14.09 2.69 14.21
N PRO A 287 15.13 2.64 13.36
CA PRO A 287 15.20 3.44 12.13
C PRO A 287 14.05 3.10 11.18
N VAL A 288 13.86 3.90 10.12
CA VAL A 288 12.82 3.62 9.11
C VAL A 288 13.16 2.33 8.36
N THR A 289 14.43 2.19 7.98
CA THR A 289 15.01 0.99 7.41
C THR A 289 16.18 0.55 8.28
N GLU A 290 16.34 -0.75 8.50
CA GLU A 290 17.57 -1.28 9.11
C GLU A 290 18.78 -1.02 8.20
N PRO A 291 20.02 -1.01 8.71
CA PRO A 291 21.22 -0.99 7.87
C PRO A 291 21.23 -2.15 6.85
N GLY A 292 21.89 -1.97 5.70
CA GLY A 292 21.92 -2.97 4.62
C GLY A 292 20.65 -3.00 3.76
N GLU A 293 20.03 -1.84 3.49
CA GLU A 293 18.85 -1.78 2.62
C GLU A 293 19.15 -2.25 1.19
N GLU A 294 20.35 -1.93 0.71
CA GLU A 294 20.89 -2.31 -0.59
C GLU A 294 20.82 -3.82 -0.84
N ASP A 295 21.11 -4.64 0.17
CA ASP A 295 21.09 -6.10 0.12
C ASP A 295 19.67 -6.71 0.10
N ARG A 296 18.66 -5.85 0.26
CA ARG A 296 17.23 -6.22 0.29
C ARG A 296 16.44 -5.53 -0.80
N ARG A 297 17.11 -4.89 -1.76
CA ARG A 297 16.46 -4.08 -2.78
C ARG A 297 15.75 -4.96 -3.83
N LEU A 298 14.46 -5.20 -3.61
CA LEU A 298 13.62 -6.00 -4.52
C LEU A 298 13.01 -5.19 -5.67
N VAL A 299 13.02 -3.86 -5.59
CA VAL A 299 12.19 -2.97 -6.42
C VAL A 299 12.43 -3.09 -7.93
N GLU A 300 13.65 -3.47 -8.33
CA GLU A 300 14.07 -3.59 -9.73
C GLU A 300 13.44 -4.80 -10.42
N PHE A 301 13.02 -5.81 -9.65
CA PHE A 301 12.43 -7.05 -10.16
C PHE A 301 10.91 -7.08 -10.06
N LEU A 302 10.31 -6.09 -9.40
CA LEU A 302 8.87 -6.04 -9.14
C LEU A 302 8.16 -5.21 -10.21
N PRO A 303 6.95 -5.62 -10.63
CA PRO A 303 6.23 -4.89 -11.67
C PRO A 303 5.80 -3.50 -11.19
N GLY A 304 5.90 -2.53 -12.09
CA GLY A 304 5.46 -1.17 -11.86
C GLY A 304 6.18 -0.18 -12.78
N PRO A 305 5.67 1.06 -12.92
CA PRO A 305 6.39 2.11 -13.64
C PRO A 305 7.72 2.44 -12.95
N GLU A 306 8.74 2.78 -13.72
CA GLU A 306 9.98 3.35 -13.16
C GLU A 306 9.72 4.73 -12.54
N GLY A 307 10.58 5.13 -11.60
CA GLY A 307 10.58 6.50 -11.08
C GLY A 307 10.97 7.48 -12.19
N ALA A 308 10.20 8.55 -12.35
CA ALA A 308 10.51 9.61 -13.31
C ALA A 308 9.98 10.98 -12.91
N PHE A 309 10.59 12.04 -13.44
CA PHE A 309 10.07 13.41 -13.33
C PHE A 309 8.75 13.60 -14.09
N GLY A 310 8.35 12.61 -14.90
CA GLY A 310 7.05 12.44 -15.52
C GLY A 310 6.81 13.29 -16.77
N ALA A 311 5.86 12.83 -17.58
CA ALA A 311 5.43 13.56 -18.76
C ALA A 311 4.49 14.72 -18.38
N VAL A 312 4.63 15.86 -19.06
CA VAL A 312 3.75 17.03 -18.91
C VAL A 312 3.16 17.40 -20.26
N GLY A 313 1.83 17.28 -20.40
CA GLY A 313 1.14 17.73 -21.60
C GLY A 313 1.04 19.26 -21.61
N ARG A 314 1.51 19.93 -22.68
CA ARG A 314 1.42 21.40 -22.81
C ARG A 314 -0.01 21.92 -22.66
N ARG A 315 -0.99 21.21 -23.24
CA ARG A 315 -2.42 21.56 -23.12
C ARG A 315 -2.96 21.38 -21.70
N TRP A 316 -2.43 20.42 -20.95
CA TRP A 316 -2.83 20.18 -19.56
C TRP A 316 -2.35 21.31 -18.67
N SER A 317 -1.05 21.61 -18.70
CA SER A 317 -0.44 22.69 -17.91
C SER A 317 -1.06 24.05 -18.26
N ARG A 318 -1.16 24.42 -19.55
CA ARG A 318 -1.74 25.70 -19.99
C ARG A 318 -3.22 25.90 -19.64
N ARG A 319 -3.98 24.83 -19.40
CA ARG A 319 -5.40 24.92 -19.03
C ARG A 319 -5.61 24.91 -17.52
N GLY A 320 -4.55 25.04 -16.72
CA GLY A 320 -4.63 25.02 -15.25
C GLY A 320 -4.43 23.64 -14.62
N GLY A 321 -3.94 22.66 -15.39
CA GLY A 321 -3.53 21.37 -14.83
C GLY A 321 -2.30 21.54 -13.94
N ARG A 322 -2.33 20.93 -12.75
CA ARG A 322 -1.28 21.05 -11.73
C ARG A 322 -1.04 19.74 -11.00
N LEU A 323 0.11 19.63 -10.34
CA LEU A 323 0.41 18.53 -9.44
C LEU A 323 -0.05 18.88 -8.02
N VAL A 324 -0.47 17.86 -7.28
CA VAL A 324 -0.80 17.97 -5.86
C VAL A 324 -0.19 16.80 -5.11
N ARG A 325 0.37 17.07 -3.93
CA ARG A 325 0.87 16.03 -3.01
C ARG A 325 -0.33 15.51 -2.22
N ALA A 326 -0.46 14.21 -2.18
CA ALA A 326 -1.44 13.53 -1.36
C ALA A 326 -0.75 12.46 -0.51
N ARG A 327 -1.45 11.91 0.47
CA ARG A 327 -0.94 10.84 1.35
C ARG A 327 -1.97 9.73 1.45
N PHE A 328 -1.52 8.49 1.35
CA PHE A 328 -2.35 7.36 1.73
C PHE A 328 -2.54 7.36 3.25
N LEU A 329 -3.80 7.29 3.69
CA LEU A 329 -4.18 7.11 5.10
C LEU A 329 -4.57 5.67 5.38
N LYS A 330 -5.12 4.99 4.38
CA LYS A 330 -5.57 3.60 4.48
C LYS A 330 -5.30 2.85 3.18
N MET A 331 -4.87 1.60 3.31
CA MET A 331 -4.83 0.61 2.24
C MET A 331 -5.43 -0.71 2.74
N CYS A 332 -6.44 -1.20 2.03
CA CYS A 332 -7.01 -2.53 2.24
C CYS A 332 -6.79 -3.38 1.00
N ALA A 333 -6.25 -4.58 1.18
CA ALA A 333 -6.26 -5.58 0.14
C ALA A 333 -7.70 -5.83 -0.33
N THR A 334 -7.87 -5.95 -1.64
CA THR A 334 -9.06 -6.54 -2.22
C THR A 334 -8.67 -7.89 -2.82
N THR A 335 -9.66 -8.70 -3.19
CA THR A 335 -9.37 -9.94 -3.91
C THR A 335 -9.07 -9.72 -5.40
N THR A 336 -8.94 -8.48 -5.87
CA THR A 336 -8.70 -8.15 -7.27
C THR A 336 -7.24 -7.77 -7.54
N PHE A 337 -6.66 -8.36 -8.57
CA PHE A 337 -5.31 -8.12 -9.04
C PHE A 337 -5.30 -7.62 -10.48
N GLN A 338 -4.35 -6.75 -10.79
CA GLN A 338 -4.03 -6.31 -12.15
C GLN A 338 -2.53 -6.53 -12.44
N ALA A 339 -2.15 -6.54 -13.71
CA ALA A 339 -0.81 -6.89 -14.19
C ALA A 339 0.38 -6.17 -13.50
N HIS A 340 0.16 -5.03 -12.85
CA HIS A 340 1.22 -4.26 -12.18
C HIS A 340 1.13 -4.26 -10.65
N GLY A 341 0.10 -4.91 -10.05
CA GLY A 341 -0.06 -5.00 -8.60
C GLY A 341 -1.51 -5.21 -8.13
N PRO A 342 -1.73 -5.29 -6.81
CA PRO A 342 -3.05 -5.46 -6.23
C PRO A 342 -3.94 -4.22 -6.44
N CYS A 343 -5.23 -4.43 -6.65
CA CYS A 343 -6.22 -3.39 -6.46
C CYS A 343 -6.48 -3.25 -4.96
N LEU A 344 -6.35 -2.04 -4.44
CA LEU A 344 -6.52 -1.75 -3.03
C LEU A 344 -7.68 -0.77 -2.86
N ASP A 345 -8.52 -1.00 -1.85
CA ASP A 345 -9.42 0.03 -1.36
C ASP A 345 -8.61 0.99 -0.49
N THR A 346 -8.54 2.26 -0.91
CA THR A 346 -7.66 3.27 -0.30
C THR A 346 -8.44 4.47 0.21
N VAL A 347 -7.89 5.11 1.24
CA VAL A 347 -8.26 6.48 1.62
C VAL A 347 -7.05 7.36 1.37
N ILE A 348 -7.21 8.41 0.56
CA ILE A 348 -6.16 9.32 0.15
C ILE A 348 -6.51 10.73 0.63
N ARG A 349 -5.65 11.32 1.45
CA ARG A 349 -5.72 12.72 1.85
C ARG A 349 -5.04 13.59 0.81
N VAL A 350 -5.83 14.35 0.08
CA VAL A 350 -5.34 15.31 -0.92
C VAL A 350 -5.07 16.64 -0.22
N GLY A 351 -3.80 17.02 -0.11
CA GLY A 351 -3.38 18.30 0.47
C GLY A 351 -3.41 19.38 -0.61
N PRO A 352 -4.31 20.37 -0.58
CA PRO A 352 -4.40 21.35 -1.64
C PRO A 352 -3.23 22.34 -1.63
N ALA A 353 -2.89 22.85 -2.80
CA ALA A 353 -1.79 23.81 -2.98
C ALA A 353 -2.12 25.25 -2.51
N ASP A 354 -3.40 25.56 -2.25
CA ASP A 354 -3.89 26.95 -2.14
C ASP A 354 -4.69 27.24 -0.84
N GLY A 355 -4.39 26.57 0.29
CA GLY A 355 -5.07 26.85 1.58
C GLY A 355 -6.53 26.38 1.69
N VAL A 356 -7.03 25.63 0.71
CA VAL A 356 -8.30 24.89 0.79
C VAL A 356 -8.20 23.81 1.90
N PRO A 357 -9.29 23.35 2.52
CA PRO A 357 -9.23 22.20 3.41
C PRO A 357 -8.78 20.94 2.67
N SER A 358 -8.01 20.09 3.34
CA SER A 358 -7.65 18.78 2.81
C SER A 358 -8.90 17.96 2.49
N LEU A 359 -8.82 17.16 1.43
CA LEU A 359 -9.90 16.30 0.98
C LEU A 359 -9.50 14.84 1.18
N ASP A 360 -10.26 14.12 2.01
CA ASP A 360 -10.10 12.68 2.13
C ASP A 360 -11.02 11.98 1.13
N ALA A 361 -10.41 11.24 0.22
CA ALA A 361 -11.09 10.55 -0.87
C ALA A 361 -10.94 9.03 -0.72
N GLU A 362 -12.06 8.33 -0.75
CA GLU A 362 -12.11 6.88 -0.82
C GLU A 362 -12.04 6.42 -2.27
N ARG A 363 -10.99 5.66 -2.61
CA ARG A 363 -10.82 5.17 -3.97
C ARG A 363 -10.18 3.80 -4.03
N ARG A 364 -10.70 2.98 -4.94
CA ARG A 364 -10.01 1.76 -5.38
C ARG A 364 -8.91 2.12 -6.38
N VAL A 365 -7.68 1.76 -6.05
CA VAL A 365 -6.49 2.08 -6.85
C VAL A 365 -5.63 0.84 -7.00
N THR A 366 -5.13 0.57 -8.21
CA THR A 366 -4.08 -0.43 -8.43
C THR A 366 -2.75 0.17 -8.05
N VAL A 367 -2.10 -0.41 -7.03
CA VAL A 367 -0.83 0.10 -6.52
C VAL A 367 0.32 -0.76 -7.06
N PRO A 368 1.33 -0.17 -7.71
CA PRO A 368 2.49 -0.88 -8.21
C PRO A 368 3.24 -1.65 -7.12
N MET A 369 3.70 -2.86 -7.43
CA MET A 369 4.44 -3.68 -6.45
C MET A 369 5.78 -3.05 -6.07
N ASN A 370 6.46 -2.39 -7.00
CA ASN A 370 7.70 -1.67 -6.70
C ASN A 370 7.49 -0.51 -5.70
N TYR A 371 6.34 0.18 -5.75
CA TYR A 371 5.96 1.16 -4.74
C TYR A 371 5.66 0.50 -3.39
N LEU A 372 4.90 -0.60 -3.37
CA LEU A 372 4.57 -1.33 -2.13
C LEU A 372 5.81 -1.85 -1.41
N ALA A 373 6.86 -2.19 -2.14
CA ALA A 373 8.15 -2.56 -1.56
C ALA A 373 8.85 -1.39 -0.86
N LEU A 374 8.57 -0.13 -1.21
CA LEU A 374 9.17 1.05 -0.55
C LEU A 374 8.16 1.85 0.30
N LEU A 375 7.03 1.25 0.68
CA LEU A 375 6.00 1.95 1.46
C LEU A 375 6.50 2.46 2.83
N HIS A 376 7.59 1.89 3.34
CA HIS A 376 8.25 2.37 4.56
C HIS A 376 9.02 3.70 4.32
N HIS A 377 9.41 4.03 3.09
CA HIS A 377 10.06 5.30 2.71
C HIS A 377 9.07 6.45 2.72
N THR A 378 7.92 6.25 2.07
CA THR A 378 6.89 7.29 1.94
C THR A 378 5.51 6.69 1.76
N ARG A 379 4.51 7.39 2.30
CA ARG A 379 3.09 7.15 2.06
C ARG A 379 2.50 8.20 1.14
N ASP A 380 3.34 9.12 0.68
CA ASP A 380 2.93 10.23 -0.14
C ASP A 380 2.89 9.82 -1.60
N VAL A 381 1.96 10.42 -2.33
CA VAL A 381 1.74 10.19 -3.75
C VAL A 381 1.57 11.52 -4.47
N VAL A 382 1.96 11.51 -5.74
CA VAL A 382 1.79 12.66 -6.62
C VAL A 382 0.51 12.46 -7.42
N LEU A 383 -0.43 13.39 -7.27
CA LEU A 383 -1.66 13.42 -8.05
C LEU A 383 -1.57 14.45 -9.16
N ARG A 384 -1.99 14.05 -10.38
CA ARG A 384 -2.25 14.97 -11.48
C ARG A 384 -3.69 15.45 -11.40
N VAL A 385 -3.86 16.74 -11.15
CA VAL A 385 -5.16 17.40 -11.18
C VAL A 385 -5.52 17.72 -12.62
N SER A 386 -6.73 17.36 -13.04
CA SER A 386 -7.23 17.73 -14.35
C SER A 386 -7.39 19.25 -14.48
N PRO A 387 -7.38 19.81 -15.70
CA PRO A 387 -7.42 21.26 -15.88
C PRO A 387 -8.72 21.92 -15.38
N ASN A 388 -9.80 21.15 -15.22
CA ASN A 388 -11.05 21.63 -14.63
C ASN A 388 -11.07 21.54 -13.10
N GLY A 389 -10.01 21.05 -12.46
CA GLY A 389 -9.90 20.88 -11.01
C GLY A 389 -10.80 19.79 -10.42
N ARG A 390 -11.52 19.02 -11.24
CA ARG A 390 -12.58 18.10 -10.77
C ARG A 390 -12.14 16.66 -10.63
N SER A 391 -10.97 16.31 -11.14
CA SER A 391 -10.50 14.93 -11.10
C SER A 391 -9.00 14.82 -10.87
N TYR A 392 -8.62 13.75 -10.19
CA TYR A 392 -7.25 13.47 -9.79
C TYR A 392 -6.89 12.06 -10.27
N ASP A 393 -5.73 11.94 -10.91
CA ASP A 393 -5.17 10.66 -11.34
C ASP A 393 -3.79 10.50 -10.66
N VAL A 394 -3.50 9.34 -10.07
CA VAL A 394 -2.19 9.07 -9.46
C VAL A 394 -1.12 9.00 -10.56
N ASP A 395 -0.06 9.78 -10.40
CA ASP A 395 1.10 9.77 -11.28
C ASP A 395 2.14 8.82 -10.70
N TRP A 396 2.04 7.54 -11.07
CA TRP A 396 2.93 6.50 -10.58
C TRP A 396 4.41 6.76 -10.87
N PRO A 397 4.82 7.22 -12.07
CA PRO A 397 6.23 7.58 -12.30
C PRO A 397 6.76 8.63 -11.32
N ARG A 398 6.02 9.71 -11.08
CA ARG A 398 6.44 10.74 -10.10
C ARG A 398 6.40 10.23 -8.66
N THR A 399 5.39 9.43 -8.34
CA THR A 399 5.22 8.80 -7.03
C THR A 399 6.37 7.85 -6.73
N ASN A 400 6.80 7.05 -7.71
CA ASN A 400 7.92 6.11 -7.58
C ASN A 400 9.26 6.83 -7.49
N LEU A 401 9.43 7.98 -8.16
CA LEU A 401 10.60 8.83 -7.96
C LEU A 401 10.63 9.38 -6.53
N LEU A 402 9.48 9.87 -6.01
CA LEU A 402 9.37 10.37 -4.64
C LEU A 402 9.65 9.28 -3.60
N ALA A 403 9.25 8.04 -3.87
CA ALA A 403 9.48 6.89 -3.00
C ALA A 403 10.93 6.38 -3.01
N GLY A 404 11.77 6.82 -3.97
CA GLY A 404 13.13 6.32 -4.12
C GLY A 404 13.23 5.00 -4.88
N VAL A 405 12.21 4.61 -5.66
CA VAL A 405 12.27 3.42 -6.53
C VAL A 405 13.39 3.54 -7.54
N THR A 406 13.64 4.76 -8.04
CA THR A 406 14.70 5.05 -8.99
C THR A 406 15.47 6.27 -8.48
N PRO A 407 16.81 6.24 -8.45
CA PRO A 407 17.60 7.40 -8.06
C PRO A 407 17.41 8.53 -9.09
N ALA A 408 17.09 9.73 -8.60
CA ALA A 408 16.96 10.90 -9.46
C ALA A 408 18.35 11.49 -9.74
N LYS A 409 18.59 11.87 -11.00
CA LYS A 409 19.86 12.49 -11.41
C LYS A 409 19.61 13.84 -12.08
N VAL A 410 20.50 14.79 -11.83
CA VAL A 410 20.53 16.09 -12.52
C VAL A 410 21.85 16.21 -13.24
N VAL A 411 21.82 16.38 -14.57
CA VAL A 411 23.02 16.71 -15.34
C VAL A 411 23.07 18.22 -15.49
N THR A 412 24.09 18.84 -14.93
CA THR A 412 24.26 20.29 -14.89
C THR A 412 24.53 20.87 -16.30
N PRO A 413 24.41 22.19 -16.49
CA PRO A 413 24.73 22.82 -17.78
C PRO A 413 26.17 22.58 -18.25
N ASP A 414 27.12 22.42 -17.32
CA ASP A 414 28.52 22.06 -17.57
C ASP A 414 28.75 20.55 -17.73
N GLY A 415 27.70 19.73 -17.61
CA GLY A 415 27.74 18.29 -17.91
C GLY A 415 28.12 17.39 -16.73
N ARG A 416 28.20 17.91 -15.51
CA ARG A 416 28.41 17.10 -14.30
C ARG A 416 27.12 16.39 -13.92
N GLU A 417 27.22 15.14 -13.48
CA GLU A 417 26.08 14.39 -12.96
C GLU A 417 25.98 14.54 -11.45
N LEU A 418 24.83 14.98 -10.97
CA LEU A 418 24.50 15.05 -9.54
C LEU A 418 23.44 14.02 -9.24
N THR A 419 23.75 13.03 -8.41
CA THR A 419 22.75 12.08 -7.92
C THR A 419 22.06 12.71 -6.72
N LEU A 420 20.74 12.89 -6.81
CA LEU A 420 19.97 13.40 -5.69
C LEU A 420 19.82 12.28 -4.66
N PRO A 421 19.96 12.56 -3.35
CA PRO A 421 19.73 11.57 -2.31
C PRO A 421 18.37 10.89 -2.45
N GLU A 422 18.32 9.62 -2.05
CA GLU A 422 17.04 8.93 -1.90
C GLU A 422 16.18 9.71 -0.89
N ARG A 423 14.96 10.08 -1.29
CA ARG A 423 14.04 10.96 -0.52
C ARG A 423 14.44 12.44 -0.45
N ALA A 424 15.20 12.95 -1.43
CA ALA A 424 15.52 14.38 -1.45
C ALA A 424 14.23 15.24 -1.46
N GLU A 425 14.05 16.08 -0.43
CA GLU A 425 12.91 17.01 -0.31
C GLU A 425 12.77 17.94 -1.53
N VAL A 426 13.88 18.13 -2.27
CA VAL A 426 13.94 18.89 -3.53
C VAL A 426 13.13 18.28 -4.66
N LEU A 427 12.83 16.98 -4.64
CA LEU A 427 12.11 16.29 -5.71
C LEU A 427 10.73 16.89 -5.95
N TRP A 428 10.00 17.21 -4.88
CA TRP A 428 8.66 17.78 -4.98
C TRP A 428 8.66 19.19 -5.60
N PRO A 429 9.47 20.17 -5.11
CA PRO A 429 9.66 21.45 -5.77
C PRO A 429 10.08 21.33 -7.25
N LEU A 430 11.02 20.42 -7.57
CA LEU A 430 11.46 20.20 -8.95
C LEU A 430 10.33 19.71 -9.85
N MET A 431 9.54 18.73 -9.40
CA MET A 431 8.39 18.24 -10.17
C MET A 431 7.37 19.36 -10.43
N ASN A 432 7.09 20.21 -9.43
CA ASN A 432 6.18 21.34 -9.58
C ASN A 432 6.73 22.40 -10.54
N LEU A 433 8.01 22.75 -10.43
CA LEU A 433 8.67 23.67 -11.34
C LEU A 433 8.55 23.17 -12.80
N LEU A 434 8.89 21.90 -13.05
CA LEU A 434 8.78 21.32 -14.38
C LEU A 434 7.33 21.31 -14.90
N ALA A 435 6.36 20.99 -14.04
CA ALA A 435 4.94 20.99 -14.40
C ALA A 435 4.41 22.41 -14.71
N ALA A 436 4.79 23.41 -13.91
CA ALA A 436 4.41 24.81 -14.08
C ALA A 436 4.94 25.38 -15.40
N HIS A 437 6.16 25.01 -15.80
CA HIS A 437 6.76 25.43 -17.06
C HIS A 437 6.43 24.51 -18.26
N ALA A 438 5.51 23.56 -18.09
CA ALA A 438 5.10 22.59 -19.11
C ALA A 438 6.28 21.77 -19.70
N VAL A 439 7.30 21.50 -18.89
CA VAL A 439 8.49 20.75 -19.29
C VAL A 439 8.29 19.26 -18.98
N SER A 440 8.37 18.45 -20.03
CA SER A 440 8.18 17.00 -19.95
C SER A 440 9.52 16.28 -19.83
N VAL A 441 9.72 15.53 -18.75
CA VAL A 441 10.93 14.74 -18.51
C VAL A 441 10.50 13.31 -18.15
N PRO A 442 10.35 12.41 -19.13
CA PRO A 442 9.71 11.11 -18.92
C PRO A 442 10.56 10.11 -18.12
N GLY A 443 11.82 10.42 -17.77
CA GLY A 443 12.71 9.55 -16.99
C GLY A 443 13.18 10.21 -15.69
N ALA A 444 14.04 9.51 -14.94
CA ALA A 444 14.65 9.99 -13.69
C ALA A 444 15.83 10.96 -13.88
N VAL A 445 16.28 11.18 -15.12
CA VAL A 445 17.44 12.05 -15.43
C VAL A 445 16.99 13.39 -15.98
N LEU A 446 17.33 14.45 -15.25
CA LEU A 446 17.09 15.85 -15.62
C LEU A 446 18.35 16.46 -16.24
N ASP A 447 18.48 16.37 -17.56
CA ASP A 447 19.64 16.90 -18.29
C ASP A 447 19.46 18.36 -18.72
N LEU A 448 20.07 19.29 -17.97
CA LEU A 448 19.93 20.73 -18.15
C LEU A 448 20.61 21.28 -19.40
N ARG A 449 21.47 20.49 -20.06
CA ARG A 449 22.06 20.87 -21.36
C ARG A 449 21.03 20.85 -22.48
N ARG A 450 19.93 20.11 -22.29
CA ARG A 450 18.89 19.98 -23.31
C ARG A 450 18.21 21.34 -23.55
N PRO A 451 18.03 21.76 -24.82
CA PRO A 451 17.47 23.08 -25.14
C PRO A 451 16.14 23.39 -24.46
N ARG A 452 15.28 22.36 -24.29
CA ARG A 452 13.95 22.48 -23.65
C ARG A 452 13.99 22.81 -22.15
N LEU A 453 15.13 22.62 -21.50
CA LEU A 453 15.31 22.82 -20.05
C LEU A 453 16.04 24.13 -19.74
N ARG A 454 16.59 24.84 -20.74
CA ARG A 454 17.33 26.09 -20.55
C ARG A 454 16.55 27.15 -19.76
N GLY A 455 15.26 27.31 -20.06
CA GLY A 455 14.41 28.31 -19.39
C GLY A 455 14.08 28.02 -17.92
N VAL A 456 14.43 26.84 -17.41
CA VAL A 456 14.24 26.46 -16.00
C VAL A 456 15.56 26.02 -15.35
N ALA A 457 16.68 26.06 -16.07
CA ALA A 457 17.95 25.50 -15.61
C ALA A 457 18.47 26.21 -14.35
N ASP A 458 18.41 27.54 -14.31
CA ASP A 458 18.89 28.32 -13.16
C ASP A 458 18.06 28.03 -11.91
N ALA A 459 16.73 28.01 -12.03
CA ALA A 459 15.82 27.68 -10.92
C ALA A 459 15.99 26.23 -10.44
N VAL A 460 16.24 25.27 -11.35
CA VAL A 460 16.58 23.89 -10.97
C VAL A 460 17.88 23.88 -10.16
N MET A 461 18.92 24.54 -10.65
CA MET A 461 20.22 24.55 -9.97
C MET A 461 20.15 25.26 -8.62
N GLU A 462 19.34 26.30 -8.47
CA GLU A 462 19.08 26.96 -7.19
C GLU A 462 18.45 25.98 -6.18
N LEU A 463 17.41 25.24 -6.58
CA LEU A 463 16.77 24.22 -5.74
C LEU A 463 17.74 23.11 -5.32
N VAL A 464 18.55 22.60 -6.25
CA VAL A 464 19.54 21.54 -5.98
C VAL A 464 20.64 22.02 -5.04
N ARG A 465 21.13 23.26 -5.20
CA ARG A 465 22.13 23.84 -4.30
C ARG A 465 21.58 24.07 -2.89
N ALA A 466 20.34 24.56 -2.79
CA ALA A 466 19.69 24.83 -1.50
C ALA A 466 19.53 23.58 -0.62
N THR A 467 19.55 22.38 -1.22
CA THR A 467 19.46 21.10 -0.51
C THR A 467 20.82 20.47 -0.19
N GLY A 468 21.93 21.13 -0.52
CA GLY A 468 23.27 20.64 -0.23
C GLY A 468 23.58 19.29 -0.87
N ALA A 469 22.95 18.98 -2.02
CA ALA A 469 23.18 17.74 -2.75
C ALA A 469 24.68 17.61 -3.03
N ASP A 470 25.31 16.63 -2.37
CA ASP A 470 26.75 16.49 -2.30
C ASP A 470 27.31 16.15 -3.68
N VAL A 471 28.29 16.92 -4.12
CA VAL A 471 29.04 16.67 -5.34
C VAL A 471 30.16 15.73 -4.94
N ASP A 472 29.95 14.42 -5.11
CA ASP A 472 30.99 13.40 -4.90
C ASP A 472 31.89 13.63 -3.66
N GLY A 473 31.28 13.80 -2.49
CA GLY A 473 32.00 13.88 -1.21
C GLY A 473 32.81 15.16 -0.97
N VAL A 474 32.63 16.20 -1.77
CA VAL A 474 33.24 17.52 -1.54
C VAL A 474 32.14 18.55 -1.36
N ARG A 475 31.92 18.95 -0.10
CA ARG A 475 31.10 20.12 0.24
C ARG A 475 31.56 21.32 -0.60
N LEU A 476 30.67 21.82 -1.46
CA LEU A 476 30.88 23.11 -2.11
C LEU A 476 30.77 24.23 -1.04
N PRO A 477 31.65 25.25 -1.07
CA PRO A 477 31.62 26.37 -0.15
C PRO A 477 30.41 27.29 -0.33
#